data_AF-A0A351FCX7-F1
#
_entry.id   AF-A0A351FCX7-F1
#
_cell.length_a   1.000
_cell.length_b   1.000
_cell.length_c   1.000
_cell.angle_alpha   90.00
_cell.angle_beta   90.00
_cell.angle_gamma   90.00
#
_symmetry.space_group_name_H-M   'P 1'
#
loop_
_entity.id
_entity.type
_entity.pdbx_description
1 polymer ?
#
loop_
_entity_poly.entity_id
_entity_poly.type
_entity_poly.pdbx_seq_one_letter_code
_entity_poly.pdbx_strand_id
1 'polypeptide(L)'
;MDLSALKTFSSVAEAITLSTEQPFEPSEQSALSGGCISQAQVLRAKDGRRFFVKSNNLGFGKFFEAEAEALREIQKSSTVQVPQVIVLGFLKDSSFLVLSYIEEGRSTQQGQRELGRQLAMLHKSKQPYFGWSMDNCIGATPQPNPRSECWVDFYRHQRLAHQIDLAASKGATFRGSEDLLKHLEAFFFGYSPQPSLLSIWRDPSWRKRQGQLLKQGF
;
A
#
# COMPACT_ATOMS: atom_id res chain seq x y z
N MET A 1 0.60 13.64 -12.60
CA MET A 1 1.32 14.61 -11.76
C MET A 1 2.78 14.59 -12.23
N ASP A 2 3.42 15.75 -12.32
CA ASP A 2 4.79 15.86 -12.83
C ASP A 2 5.79 15.43 -11.75
N LEU A 3 6.53 14.35 -12.00
CA LEU A 3 7.58 13.86 -11.10
C LEU A 3 8.72 14.87 -10.93
N SER A 4 8.80 15.90 -11.78
CA SER A 4 9.77 16.99 -11.69
C SER A 4 9.63 17.85 -10.43
N ALA A 5 8.49 17.78 -9.72
CA ALA A 5 8.25 18.54 -8.49
C ALA A 5 8.70 17.81 -7.20
N LEU A 6 9.11 16.55 -7.30
CA LEU A 6 9.57 15.79 -6.14
C LEU A 6 11.01 16.19 -5.79
N LYS A 7 11.21 16.62 -4.55
CA LYS A 7 12.49 17.14 -4.08
C LYS A 7 13.51 16.02 -3.91
N THR A 8 14.72 16.27 -4.41
CA THR A 8 15.90 15.50 -4.05
C THR A 8 16.45 16.03 -2.74
N PHE A 9 16.67 15.14 -1.78
CA PHE A 9 17.24 15.44 -0.47
C PHE A 9 18.64 14.85 -0.34
N SER A 10 19.47 15.43 0.53
CA SER A 10 20.77 14.86 0.90
C SER A 10 20.62 13.62 1.78
N SER A 11 19.56 13.55 2.60
CA SER A 11 19.25 12.41 3.45
C SER A 11 17.76 12.33 3.82
N VAL A 12 17.31 11.15 4.27
CA VAL A 12 15.95 10.98 4.81
C VAL A 12 15.76 11.83 6.08
N ALA A 13 16.81 12.01 6.90
CA ALA A 13 16.74 12.81 8.11
C ALA A 13 16.49 14.31 7.81
N GLU A 14 17.14 14.84 6.78
CA GLU A 14 16.87 16.19 6.27
C GLU A 14 15.42 16.29 5.77
N ALA A 15 14.97 15.32 4.99
CA ALA A 15 13.60 15.31 4.47
C ALA A 15 12.56 15.33 5.59
N ILE A 16 12.77 14.56 6.66
CA ILE A 16 11.91 14.57 7.86
C ILE A 16 11.98 15.93 8.56
N THR A 17 13.18 16.48 8.74
CA THR A 17 13.37 17.78 9.42
C THR A 17 12.61 18.89 8.70
N LEU A 18 12.78 18.99 7.38
CA LEU A 18 12.12 20.01 6.56
C LEU A 18 10.60 19.83 6.51
N SER A 19 10.12 18.58 6.48
CA SER A 19 8.68 18.31 6.33
C SER A 19 7.90 18.40 7.64
N THR A 20 8.59 18.21 8.78
CA THR A 20 7.98 18.31 10.11
C THR A 20 8.25 19.64 10.80
N GLU A 21 9.07 20.50 10.19
CA GLU A 21 9.56 21.77 10.77
C GLU A 21 10.20 21.59 12.16
N GLN A 22 10.73 20.40 12.43
CA GLN A 22 11.35 20.03 13.70
C GLN A 22 12.64 19.26 13.45
N PRO A 23 13.75 19.58 14.13
CA PRO A 23 15.01 18.84 13.99
C PRO A 23 14.78 17.34 14.16
N PHE A 24 15.29 16.54 13.23
CA PHE A 24 15.26 15.09 13.33
C PHE A 24 16.68 14.54 13.42
N GLU A 25 17.07 14.15 14.63
CA GLU A 25 18.34 13.49 14.91
C GLU A 25 18.11 11.99 15.11
N PRO A 26 18.42 11.13 14.11
CA PRO A 26 18.23 9.70 14.25
C PRO A 26 19.17 9.15 15.34
N SER A 27 18.62 8.44 16.31
CA SER A 27 19.35 7.74 17.37
C SER A 27 19.50 6.25 17.11
N GLU A 28 18.52 5.64 16.45
CA GLU A 28 18.47 4.20 16.18
C GLU A 28 17.76 3.94 14.85
N GLN A 29 18.21 2.91 14.14
CA GLN A 29 17.59 2.42 12.92
C GLN A 29 17.39 0.91 13.03
N SER A 30 16.17 0.45 12.80
CA SER A 30 15.88 -0.98 12.77
C SER A 30 15.32 -1.37 11.40
N ALA A 31 16.04 -2.22 10.69
CA ALA A 31 15.56 -2.81 9.45
C ALA A 31 14.43 -3.80 9.78
N LEU A 32 13.33 -3.73 9.05
CA LEU A 32 12.28 -4.75 9.13
C LEU A 32 12.64 -5.90 8.19
N SER A 33 12.84 -7.09 8.76
CA SER A 33 13.16 -8.28 7.97
C SER A 33 11.90 -8.89 7.33
N GLY A 34 11.96 -9.07 6.02
CA GLY A 34 10.92 -9.75 5.24
C GLY A 34 11.04 -9.37 3.78
N GLY A 35 10.90 -10.35 2.88
CA GLY A 35 11.03 -10.22 1.41
C GLY A 35 10.01 -9.27 0.77
N CYS A 36 10.02 -8.03 1.22
CA CYS A 36 9.38 -6.89 0.59
C CYS A 36 10.32 -6.42 -0.52
N ILE A 37 9.71 -5.94 -1.60
CA ILE A 37 10.47 -5.48 -2.77
C ILE A 37 11.27 -4.22 -2.45
N SER A 38 10.76 -3.42 -1.51
CA SER A 38 11.41 -2.24 -0.96
C SER A 38 12.03 -2.54 0.40
N GLN A 39 13.14 -1.87 0.68
CA GLN A 39 13.72 -1.87 2.03
C GLN A 39 12.78 -1.10 2.96
N ALA A 40 12.53 -1.66 4.13
CA ALA A 40 11.65 -1.10 5.13
C ALA A 40 12.42 -0.94 6.45
N GLN A 41 12.34 0.23 7.06
CA GLN A 41 13.04 0.52 8.31
C GLN A 41 12.22 1.44 9.22
N VAL A 42 12.48 1.35 10.52
CA VAL A 42 11.99 2.31 11.50
C VAL A 42 13.15 3.18 11.95
N LEU A 43 13.02 4.49 11.78
CA LEU A 43 13.95 5.47 12.31
C LEU A 43 13.40 6.03 13.62
N ARG A 44 14.21 6.00 14.68
CA ARG A 44 13.89 6.60 15.98
C ARG A 44 14.71 7.87 16.16
N ALA A 45 14.05 8.96 16.52
CA ALA A 45 14.70 10.21 16.91
C ALA A 45 15.16 10.16 18.37
N LYS A 46 16.15 10.99 18.72
CA LYS A 46 16.58 11.20 20.12
C LYS A 46 15.44 11.66 21.04
N ASP A 47 14.49 12.43 20.51
CA ASP A 47 13.30 12.91 21.25
C ASP A 47 12.19 11.85 21.39
N GLY A 48 12.42 10.63 20.89
CA GLY A 48 11.49 9.50 20.99
C GLY A 48 10.50 9.37 19.83
N ARG A 49 10.40 10.36 18.93
CA ARG A 49 9.56 10.23 17.71
C ARG A 49 10.05 9.08 16.84
N ARG A 50 9.13 8.44 16.13
CA ARG A 50 9.44 7.32 15.22
C ARG A 50 8.79 7.55 13.87
N PHE A 51 9.52 7.17 12.83
CA PHE A 51 9.07 7.21 11.45
C PHE A 51 9.32 5.87 10.79
N PHE A 52 8.37 5.46 9.95
CA PHE A 52 8.53 4.29 9.11
C PHE A 52 8.97 4.74 7.72
N VAL A 53 10.04 4.14 7.19
CA VAL A 53 10.63 4.54 5.92
C VAL A 53 10.67 3.34 5.00
N LYS A 54 10.11 3.52 3.80
CA LYS A 54 10.31 2.63 2.68
C LYS A 54 11.29 3.25 1.71
N SER A 55 12.24 2.47 1.20
CA SER A 55 13.18 2.93 0.18
C SER A 55 13.44 1.86 -0.88
N ASN A 56 13.74 2.31 -2.09
CA ASN A 56 14.09 1.45 -3.21
C ASN A 56 14.87 2.26 -4.27
N ASN A 57 15.24 1.67 -5.40
CA ASN A 57 15.87 2.40 -6.50
C ASN A 57 14.96 3.53 -7.03
N LEU A 58 15.52 4.42 -7.86
CA LEU A 58 14.81 5.58 -8.41
C LEU A 58 13.53 5.22 -9.18
N GLY A 59 13.48 4.06 -9.84
CA GLY A 59 12.35 3.60 -10.63
C GLY A 59 11.08 3.34 -9.81
N PHE A 60 11.20 3.18 -8.48
CA PHE A 60 10.06 2.97 -7.58
C PHE A 60 9.36 4.26 -7.16
N GLY A 61 9.84 5.44 -7.55
CA GLY A 61 9.24 6.72 -7.16
C GLY A 61 7.74 6.80 -7.47
N LYS A 62 7.32 6.32 -8.65
CA LYS A 62 5.90 6.27 -9.04
C LYS A 62 5.06 5.34 -8.16
N PHE A 63 5.65 4.24 -7.69
CA PHE A 63 4.94 3.31 -6.79
C PHE A 63 4.79 3.91 -5.40
N PHE A 64 5.80 4.61 -4.90
CA PHE A 64 5.69 5.35 -3.65
C PHE A 64 4.72 6.54 -3.73
N GLU A 65 4.64 7.21 -4.88
CA GLU A 65 3.62 8.22 -5.17
C GLU A 65 2.22 7.64 -5.08
N ALA A 66 1.99 6.50 -5.75
CA ALA A 66 0.71 5.80 -5.71
C ALA A 66 0.34 5.34 -4.29
N GLU A 67 1.32 4.85 -3.52
CA GLU A 67 1.09 4.45 -2.14
C GLU A 67 0.77 5.64 -1.23
N ALA A 68 1.50 6.75 -1.38
CA ALA A 68 1.27 7.97 -0.63
C ALA A 68 -0.14 8.53 -0.90
N GLU A 69 -0.57 8.56 -2.16
CA GLU A 69 -1.90 9.07 -2.50
C GLU A 69 -3.00 8.14 -2.01
N ALA A 70 -2.82 6.82 -2.07
CA ALA A 70 -3.78 5.86 -1.54
C ALA A 70 -3.96 6.03 -0.01
N LEU A 71 -2.86 6.25 0.71
CA LEU A 71 -2.88 6.55 2.15
C LEU A 71 -3.65 7.83 2.45
N ARG A 72 -3.40 8.91 1.70
CA ARG A 72 -4.12 10.19 1.87
C ARG A 72 -5.61 10.03 1.59
N GLU A 73 -5.99 9.29 0.56
CA GLU A 73 -7.40 9.02 0.24
C GLU A 73 -8.10 8.24 1.36
N ILE A 74 -7.46 7.20 1.90
CA ILE A 74 -8.01 6.47 3.05
C ILE A 74 -8.08 7.38 4.28
N GLN A 75 -7.06 8.20 4.53
CA GLN A 75 -7.05 9.15 5.65
C GLN A 75 -8.21 10.16 5.55
N LYS A 76 -8.50 10.69 4.36
CA LYS A 76 -9.63 11.61 4.12
C LYS A 76 -10.98 10.99 4.49
N SER A 77 -11.15 9.68 4.29
CA SER A 77 -12.39 8.98 4.65
C SER A 77 -12.68 9.00 6.17
N SER A 78 -11.66 9.21 7.01
CA SER A 78 -11.76 9.18 8.47
C SER A 78 -12.40 7.90 9.05
N THR A 79 -12.32 6.77 8.32
CA THR A 79 -12.98 5.53 8.74
C THR A 79 -12.05 4.53 9.42
N VAL A 80 -10.81 4.39 8.95
CA VAL A 80 -9.82 3.45 9.48
C VAL A 80 -8.48 4.15 9.66
N GLN A 81 -7.78 3.82 10.73
CA GLN A 81 -6.45 4.37 10.97
C GLN A 81 -5.46 3.87 9.91
N VAL A 82 -4.76 4.81 9.28
CA VAL A 82 -3.66 4.57 8.36
C VAL A 82 -2.49 5.47 8.72
N PRO A 83 -1.24 5.09 8.37
CA PRO A 83 -0.11 5.95 8.66
C PRO A 83 -0.18 7.22 7.82
N GLN A 84 0.16 8.35 8.43
CA GLN A 84 0.22 9.64 7.76
C GLN A 84 1.43 9.68 6.84
N VAL A 85 1.26 10.25 5.66
CA VAL A 85 2.38 10.53 4.75
C VAL A 85 3.13 11.75 5.24
N ILE A 86 4.38 11.57 5.64
CA ILE A 86 5.25 12.67 6.08
C ILE A 86 5.93 13.30 4.89
N VAL A 87 6.64 12.50 4.09
CA VAL A 87 7.34 12.99 2.89
C VAL A 87 7.62 11.86 1.91
N LEU A 88 7.48 12.17 0.62
CA LEU A 88 7.96 11.37 -0.50
C LEU A 88 9.12 12.15 -1.14
N GLY A 89 10.22 11.47 -1.44
CA GLY A 89 11.38 12.13 -2.02
C GLY A 89 12.36 11.19 -2.69
N PHE A 90 13.41 11.80 -3.22
CA PHE A 90 14.54 11.11 -3.84
C PHE A 90 15.83 11.42 -3.06
N LEU A 91 16.70 10.43 -2.98
CA LEU A 91 18.13 10.64 -2.74
C LEU A 91 18.85 10.50 -4.08
N LYS A 92 20.19 10.60 -4.08
CA LYS A 92 21.01 10.48 -5.28
C LYS A 92 20.69 9.23 -6.12
N ASP A 93 20.56 8.08 -5.46
CA ASP A 93 20.47 6.77 -6.12
C ASP A 93 19.19 5.98 -5.75
N SER A 94 18.28 6.59 -4.99
CA SER A 94 17.10 5.89 -4.44
C SER A 94 15.89 6.80 -4.29
N SER A 95 14.71 6.21 -4.28
CA SER A 95 13.44 6.85 -3.91
C SER A 95 13.00 6.37 -2.53
N PHE A 96 12.25 7.18 -1.80
CA PHE A 96 11.76 6.81 -0.48
C PHE A 96 10.41 7.45 -0.14
N LEU A 97 9.67 6.77 0.74
CA LEU A 97 8.43 7.23 1.36
C LEU A 97 8.57 7.15 2.88
N VAL A 98 8.41 8.29 3.55
CA VAL A 98 8.38 8.40 5.00
C VAL A 98 6.94 8.52 5.48
N LEU A 99 6.59 7.69 6.44
CA LEU A 99 5.28 7.58 7.05
C LEU A 99 5.37 7.75 8.58
N SER A 100 4.29 8.22 9.20
CA SER A 100 4.17 8.19 10.67
C SER A 100 4.27 6.75 11.16
N TYR A 101 4.96 6.52 12.27
CA TYR A 101 4.99 5.20 12.89
C TYR A 101 3.69 4.94 13.66
N ILE A 102 3.02 3.82 13.37
CA ILE A 102 1.88 3.32 14.16
C ILE A 102 2.42 2.30 15.16
N GLU A 103 2.09 2.47 16.43
CA GLU A 103 2.43 1.46 17.44
C GLU A 103 1.61 0.21 17.24
N GLU A 104 2.28 -0.93 17.27
CA GLU A 104 1.62 -2.21 17.19
C GLU A 104 0.92 -2.54 18.52
N GLY A 105 -0.39 -2.74 18.44
CA GLY A 105 -1.17 -3.28 19.54
C GLY A 105 -1.23 -4.82 19.51
N ARG A 106 -1.66 -5.41 20.63
CA ARG A 106 -2.02 -6.84 20.66
C ARG A 106 -3.24 -7.08 19.77
N SER A 107 -3.23 -8.17 19.01
CA SER A 107 -4.41 -8.61 18.27
C SER A 107 -5.46 -9.16 19.23
N THR A 108 -6.39 -8.30 19.66
CA THR A 108 -7.52 -8.68 20.53
C THR A 108 -8.77 -8.93 19.69
N GLN A 109 -9.70 -9.75 20.21
CA GLN A 109 -10.98 -9.96 19.55
C GLN A 109 -11.75 -8.65 19.36
N GLN A 110 -11.70 -7.75 20.35
CA GLN A 110 -12.31 -6.42 20.26
C GLN A 110 -11.67 -5.58 19.15
N GLY A 111 -10.33 -5.55 19.06
CA GLY A 111 -9.62 -4.81 18.02
C GLY A 111 -9.94 -5.32 16.61
N GLN A 112 -10.04 -6.64 16.42
CA GLN A 112 -10.43 -7.24 15.14
C GLN A 112 -11.89 -6.89 14.76
N ARG A 113 -12.81 -6.90 15.73
CA ARG A 113 -14.20 -6.48 15.48
C ARG A 113 -14.28 -5.01 15.09
N GLU A 114 -13.54 -4.15 15.78
CA GLU A 114 -13.50 -2.72 15.47
C GLU A 114 -12.89 -2.45 14.09
N LEU A 115 -11.76 -3.10 13.77
CA LEU A 115 -11.18 -3.05 12.43
C LEU A 115 -12.19 -3.47 11.34
N GLY A 116 -12.96 -4.54 11.58
CA GLY A 116 -14.03 -4.96 10.68
C GLY A 116 -15.11 -3.89 10.47
N ARG A 117 -15.52 -3.18 11.53
CA ARG A 117 -16.47 -2.06 11.42
C ARG A 117 -15.87 -0.89 10.62
N GLN A 118 -14.62 -0.53 10.90
CA GLN A 118 -13.89 0.54 10.22
C GLN A 118 -13.70 0.27 8.72
N LEU A 119 -13.36 -0.97 8.36
CA LEU A 119 -13.28 -1.40 6.96
C LEU A 119 -14.65 -1.40 6.28
N ALA A 120 -15.71 -1.82 6.97
CA ALA A 120 -17.07 -1.74 6.42
C ALA A 120 -17.50 -0.29 6.19
N MET A 121 -17.14 0.64 7.07
CA MET A 121 -17.38 2.08 6.87
C MET A 121 -16.57 2.60 5.68
N LEU A 122 -15.30 2.22 5.54
CA LEU A 122 -14.46 2.59 4.39
C LEU A 122 -15.13 2.16 3.08
N HIS A 123 -15.53 0.88 2.99
CA HIS A 123 -16.13 0.32 1.77
C HIS A 123 -17.50 0.92 1.45
N LYS A 124 -18.22 1.48 2.43
CA LYS A 124 -19.47 2.20 2.20
C LYS A 124 -19.28 3.59 1.58
N SER A 125 -18.05 4.12 1.56
CA SER A 125 -17.73 5.34 0.84
C SER A 125 -17.91 5.12 -0.65
N LYS A 126 -19.00 5.67 -1.20
CA LYS A 126 -19.35 5.53 -2.62
C LYS A 126 -18.25 6.11 -3.51
N GLN A 127 -17.85 5.35 -4.51
CA GLN A 127 -16.99 5.82 -5.58
C GLN A 127 -17.79 5.94 -6.88
N PRO A 128 -17.47 6.90 -7.75
CA PRO A 128 -18.22 7.12 -8.99
C PRO A 128 -17.95 6.04 -10.05
N TYR A 129 -16.85 5.30 -9.94
CA TYR A 129 -16.42 4.30 -10.93
C TYR A 129 -15.44 3.28 -10.34
N PHE A 130 -15.26 2.14 -11.00
CA PHE A 130 -14.17 1.20 -10.73
C PHE A 130 -12.87 1.68 -11.35
N GLY A 131 -11.75 1.38 -10.70
CA GLY A 131 -10.45 1.95 -11.05
C GLY A 131 -10.08 3.09 -10.11
N TRP A 132 -9.09 3.88 -10.51
CA TRP A 132 -8.55 4.95 -9.67
C TRP A 132 -7.88 6.02 -10.55
N SER A 133 -7.53 7.16 -9.96
CA SER A 133 -6.90 8.27 -10.69
C SER A 133 -5.50 7.95 -11.19
N MET A 134 -4.87 6.91 -10.66
CA MET A 134 -3.54 6.47 -11.05
C MET A 134 -3.36 4.95 -10.94
N ASP A 135 -2.48 4.41 -11.78
CA ASP A 135 -2.01 3.05 -11.65
C ASP A 135 -1.19 2.89 -10.37
N ASN A 136 -1.26 1.71 -9.77
CA ASN A 136 -0.51 1.38 -8.57
C ASN A 136 0.13 0.00 -8.70
N CYS A 137 0.51 -0.61 -7.59
CA CYS A 137 1.09 -1.94 -7.58
C CYS A 137 0.55 -2.78 -6.42
N ILE A 138 0.53 -4.10 -6.61
CA ILE A 138 0.34 -5.08 -5.55
C ILE A 138 1.64 -5.86 -5.38
N GLY A 139 2.39 -5.54 -4.33
CA GLY A 139 3.80 -5.92 -4.27
C GLY A 139 4.57 -5.25 -5.40
N ALA A 140 5.24 -6.05 -6.26
CA ALA A 140 6.04 -5.56 -7.39
C ALA A 140 5.26 -5.57 -8.69
N THR A 141 4.03 -6.08 -8.64
CA THR A 141 3.23 -6.27 -9.83
C THR A 141 2.46 -5.00 -10.11
N PRO A 142 2.62 -4.37 -11.28
CA PRO A 142 1.79 -3.24 -11.69
C PRO A 142 0.31 -3.62 -11.64
N GLN A 143 -0.53 -2.64 -11.34
CA GLN A 143 -1.97 -2.80 -11.33
C GLN A 143 -2.58 -1.60 -12.06
N PRO A 144 -2.95 -1.80 -13.33
CA PRO A 144 -3.68 -0.80 -14.09
C PRO A 144 -5.00 -0.46 -13.43
N ASN A 145 -5.35 0.83 -13.38
CA ASN A 145 -6.56 1.33 -12.75
C ASN A 145 -7.40 2.25 -13.67
N PRO A 146 -7.56 1.97 -14.97
CA PRO A 146 -8.40 2.80 -15.82
C PRO A 146 -9.83 2.84 -15.28
N ARG A 147 -10.47 3.99 -15.42
CA ARG A 147 -11.88 4.17 -15.05
C ARG A 147 -12.76 3.19 -15.82
N SER A 148 -13.70 2.55 -15.10
CA SER A 148 -14.73 1.68 -15.67
C SER A 148 -16.04 1.80 -14.89
N GLU A 149 -17.16 1.67 -15.59
CA GLU A 149 -18.51 1.64 -14.99
C GLU A 149 -19.04 0.21 -14.83
N CYS A 150 -18.38 -0.77 -15.48
CA CYS A 150 -18.71 -2.19 -15.39
C CYS A 150 -17.68 -2.93 -14.53
N TRP A 151 -18.13 -3.50 -13.40
CA TRP A 151 -17.27 -4.29 -12.52
C TRP A 151 -16.69 -5.50 -13.22
N VAL A 152 -17.54 -6.25 -13.93
CA VAL A 152 -17.14 -7.53 -14.54
C VAL A 152 -16.04 -7.29 -15.58
N ASP A 153 -16.17 -6.27 -16.41
CA ASP A 153 -15.15 -5.91 -17.41
C ASP A 153 -13.86 -5.43 -16.73
N PHE A 154 -13.98 -4.57 -15.71
CA PHE A 154 -12.82 -4.10 -14.95
C PHE A 154 -12.06 -5.27 -14.31
N TYR A 155 -12.76 -6.17 -13.63
CA TYR A 155 -12.16 -7.32 -12.96
C TYR A 155 -11.59 -8.33 -13.96
N ARG A 156 -12.28 -8.57 -15.09
CA ARG A 156 -11.81 -9.43 -16.17
C ARG A 156 -10.48 -8.95 -16.72
N HIS A 157 -10.41 -7.70 -17.16
CA HIS A 157 -9.28 -7.18 -17.92
C HIS A 157 -8.16 -6.66 -17.02
N GLN A 158 -8.49 -5.83 -16.03
CA GLN A 158 -7.51 -5.08 -15.23
C GLN A 158 -7.05 -5.85 -13.99
N ARG A 159 -7.63 -7.02 -13.70
CA ARG A 159 -7.19 -7.89 -12.61
C ARG A 159 -6.83 -9.27 -13.13
N LEU A 160 -7.81 -10.09 -13.52
CA LEU A 160 -7.57 -11.49 -13.83
C LEU A 160 -6.70 -11.68 -15.07
N ALA A 161 -7.10 -11.14 -16.22
CA ALA A 161 -6.34 -11.26 -17.47
C ALA A 161 -4.93 -10.69 -17.30
N HIS A 162 -4.81 -9.48 -16.73
CA HIS A 162 -3.51 -8.87 -16.46
C HIS A 162 -2.56 -9.78 -15.65
N GLN A 163 -3.03 -10.41 -14.56
CA GLN A 163 -2.19 -11.33 -13.78
C GLN A 163 -1.87 -12.63 -14.53
N ILE A 164 -2.82 -13.15 -15.31
CA ILE A 164 -2.63 -14.35 -16.15
C ILE A 164 -1.57 -14.08 -17.21
N ASP A 165 -1.62 -12.94 -17.89
CA ASP A 165 -0.67 -12.54 -18.93
C ASP A 165 0.74 -12.35 -18.34
N LEU A 166 0.84 -11.72 -17.18
CA LEU A 166 2.11 -11.58 -16.46
C LEU A 166 2.68 -12.91 -15.97
N ALA A 167 1.83 -13.87 -15.61
CA ALA A 167 2.27 -15.22 -15.27
C ALA A 167 2.76 -15.97 -16.52
N ALA A 168 2.03 -15.85 -17.63
CA ALA A 168 2.40 -16.44 -18.92
C ALA A 168 3.73 -15.92 -19.45
N SER A 169 3.99 -14.61 -19.33
CA SER A 169 5.28 -14.02 -19.73
C SER A 169 6.46 -14.53 -18.88
N LYS A 170 6.18 -15.14 -17.72
CA LYS A 170 7.18 -15.78 -16.84
C LYS A 170 7.19 -17.30 -16.96
N GLY A 171 6.50 -17.85 -17.96
CA GLY A 171 6.43 -19.29 -18.24
C GLY A 171 5.44 -20.08 -17.38
N ALA A 172 4.60 -19.41 -16.57
CA ALA A 172 3.56 -20.06 -15.81
C ALA A 172 2.24 -20.07 -16.60
N THR A 173 1.52 -21.19 -16.56
CA THR A 173 0.23 -21.33 -17.25
C THR A 173 -0.88 -21.60 -16.24
N PHE A 174 -2.08 -21.08 -16.52
CA PHE A 174 -3.29 -21.34 -15.74
C PHE A 174 -4.31 -22.04 -16.62
N ARG A 175 -4.56 -23.33 -16.35
CA ARG A 175 -5.54 -24.12 -17.09
C ARG A 175 -6.95 -23.57 -16.84
N GLY A 176 -7.71 -23.34 -17.90
CA GLY A 176 -9.07 -22.79 -17.82
C GLY A 176 -9.14 -21.27 -17.69
N SER A 177 -8.03 -20.55 -17.93
CA SER A 177 -8.02 -19.07 -17.97
C SER A 177 -9.04 -18.51 -18.96
N GLU A 178 -9.07 -19.02 -20.19
CA GLU A 178 -9.98 -18.56 -21.24
C GLU A 178 -11.44 -18.78 -20.86
N ASP A 179 -11.78 -19.98 -20.39
CA ASP A 179 -13.14 -20.30 -19.95
C ASP A 179 -13.57 -19.45 -18.75
N LEU A 180 -12.68 -19.23 -17.77
CA LEU A 180 -12.93 -18.37 -16.62
C LEU A 180 -13.21 -16.93 -17.05
N LEU A 181 -12.36 -16.37 -17.92
CA LEU A 181 -12.51 -14.99 -18.39
C LEU A 181 -13.78 -14.83 -19.24
N LYS A 182 -14.11 -15.83 -20.05
CA LYS A 182 -15.30 -15.82 -20.92
C LYS A 182 -16.60 -15.87 -20.12
N HIS A 183 -16.67 -16.66 -19.06
CA HIS A 183 -17.90 -16.88 -18.29
C HIS A 183 -17.94 -16.12 -16.95
N LEU A 184 -17.07 -15.12 -16.78
CA LEU A 184 -16.89 -14.41 -15.50
C LEU A 184 -18.19 -13.77 -14.98
N GLU A 185 -19.07 -13.29 -15.87
CA GLU A 185 -20.37 -12.73 -15.51
C GLU A 185 -21.28 -13.70 -14.76
N ALA A 186 -21.14 -15.01 -14.96
CA ALA A 186 -21.97 -16.01 -14.27
C ALA A 186 -21.78 -15.98 -12.75
N PHE A 187 -20.63 -15.52 -12.26
CA PHE A 187 -20.34 -15.36 -10.82
C PHE A 187 -21.04 -14.13 -10.20
N PHE A 188 -21.60 -13.24 -11.01
CA PHE A 188 -22.24 -12.00 -10.59
C PHE A 188 -23.74 -11.97 -10.92
N PHE A 189 -24.34 -13.13 -11.17
CA PHE A 189 -25.78 -13.21 -11.39
C PHE A 189 -26.56 -12.77 -10.14
N GLY A 190 -27.46 -11.78 -10.31
CA GLY A 190 -28.27 -11.22 -9.21
C GLY A 190 -27.51 -10.30 -8.25
N TYR A 191 -26.25 -9.95 -8.53
CA TYR A 191 -25.45 -9.08 -7.69
C TYR A 191 -24.57 -8.13 -8.54
N SER A 192 -24.75 -6.83 -8.35
CA SER A 192 -23.90 -5.81 -8.97
C SER A 192 -23.07 -5.12 -7.89
N PRO A 193 -21.75 -5.38 -7.82
CA PRO A 193 -20.86 -4.67 -6.92
C PRO A 193 -20.97 -3.16 -7.14
N GLN A 194 -20.89 -2.40 -6.06
CA GLN A 194 -20.76 -0.95 -6.13
C GLN A 194 -19.28 -0.58 -6.05
N PRO A 195 -18.82 0.45 -6.77
CA PRO A 195 -17.47 0.95 -6.59
C PRO A 195 -17.26 1.47 -5.17
N SER A 196 -16.18 1.01 -4.55
CA SER A 196 -15.84 1.30 -3.16
C SER A 196 -14.35 1.56 -3.03
N LEU A 197 -13.98 2.44 -2.11
CA LEU A 197 -12.58 2.61 -1.72
C LEU A 197 -12.11 1.33 -1.02
N LEU A 198 -11.12 0.65 -1.59
CA LEU A 198 -10.55 -0.57 -1.02
C LEU A 198 -9.27 -0.25 -0.27
N SER A 199 -9.13 -0.79 0.95
CA SER A 199 -7.83 -0.81 1.60
C SER A 199 -7.02 -1.98 1.06
N ILE A 200 -6.05 -1.68 0.20
CA ILE A 200 -4.98 -2.63 -0.17
C ILE A 200 -3.76 -2.50 0.73
N TRP A 201 -3.88 -1.80 1.87
CA TRP A 201 -2.77 -1.65 2.81
C TRP A 201 -2.51 -2.97 3.53
N ARG A 202 -1.82 -3.85 2.81
CA ARG A 202 -1.45 -5.21 3.21
C ARG A 202 0.05 -5.33 3.07
N ASP A 203 0.80 -4.40 3.67
CA ASP A 203 2.24 -4.54 3.75
C ASP A 203 2.57 -5.67 4.76
N PRO A 204 3.15 -6.80 4.31
CA PRO A 204 3.47 -7.93 5.17
C PRO A 204 4.54 -7.60 6.22
N SER A 205 5.35 -6.54 6.03
CA SER A 205 6.32 -6.09 7.04
C SER A 205 5.64 -5.67 8.34
N TRP A 206 4.39 -5.17 8.28
CA TRP A 206 3.58 -4.87 9.46
C TRP A 206 3.01 -6.13 10.12
N ARG A 207 2.70 -7.17 9.33
CA ARG A 207 2.19 -8.44 9.88
C ARG A 207 3.26 -9.27 10.57
N LYS A 208 4.54 -9.14 10.20
CA LYS A 208 5.58 -10.04 10.72
C LYS A 208 5.88 -9.90 12.21
N ARG A 209 5.49 -8.81 12.85
CA ARG A 209 5.48 -8.72 14.33
C ARG A 209 4.19 -9.21 15.00
N GLN A 210 3.14 -9.56 14.25
CA GLN A 210 2.03 -10.36 14.80
C GLN A 210 2.38 -11.85 14.99
N GLY A 211 3.49 -12.32 14.40
CA GLY A 211 3.91 -13.72 14.46
C GLY A 211 5.24 -14.00 15.18
N GLN A 212 5.96 -12.97 15.64
CA GLN A 212 7.32 -13.13 16.16
C GLN A 212 7.42 -12.89 17.68
N LEU A 213 6.41 -13.36 18.42
CA LEU A 213 6.47 -13.63 19.86
C LEU A 213 5.62 -14.89 20.20
N LEU A 214 5.78 -15.97 19.42
CA LEU A 214 5.27 -17.31 19.75
C LEU A 214 6.37 -18.39 19.75
N LYS A 215 7.60 -17.99 20.06
CA LYS A 215 8.67 -18.92 20.42
C LYS A 215 9.53 -18.30 21.51
N GLN A 216 9.03 -18.26 22.74
CA GLN A 216 9.74 -18.60 24.00
C GLN A 216 8.67 -18.71 25.11
N GLY A 217 8.48 -19.92 25.65
CA GLY A 217 7.53 -20.29 26.71
C GLY A 217 6.15 -20.68 26.15
N PHE A 218 5.82 -21.94 25.87
CA PHE A 218 6.26 -23.22 26.42
C PHE A 218 6.89 -24.13 25.38
#